data_AF-A0A818ECX2-F1
#
_entry.id   AF-A0A818ECX2-F1
#
_cell.length_a   1.000
_cell.length_b   1.000
_cell.length_c   1.000
_cell.angle_alpha   90.00
_cell.angle_beta   90.00
_cell.angle_gamma   90.00
#
_symmetry.space_group_name_H-M   'P 1'
#
loop_
_entity.id
_entity.type
_entity.pdbx_description
1 polymer ?
#
loop_
_entity_poly.entity_id
_entity_poly.type
_entity_poly.pdbx_seq_one_letter_code
_entity_poly.pdbx_strand_id
1 'polypeptide(L)'
;MSNLEKLKIEIESTYIDGYQWETMIENYLLNLIMFQFKMSTSLSSNQQNEEQKIDEILNSFRSHFWIEKHQWFVQCYWILADTSSIIHVYTLPYAFSDFLLHR
;
A
#
# COMPACT_ATOMS: atom_id res chain seq x y z
N MET A 1 -1.09 7.46 24.02
CA MET A 1 -0.40 8.24 22.97
C MET A 1 0.82 7.44 22.55
N SER A 2 0.96 7.13 21.26
CA SER A 2 2.06 6.33 20.74
C SER A 2 3.32 7.20 20.59
N ASN A 3 4.48 6.69 21.00
CA ASN A 3 5.79 7.32 20.77
C ASN A 3 6.48 6.74 19.51
N LEU A 4 5.72 6.04 18.66
CA LEU A 4 6.27 5.40 17.48
C LEU A 4 6.52 6.45 16.39
N GLU A 5 7.78 6.77 16.15
CA GLU A 5 8.19 7.73 15.09
C GLU A 5 8.36 7.07 13.72
N LYS A 6 8.66 5.76 13.70
CA LYS A 6 9.01 5.02 12.50
C LYS A 6 8.30 3.67 12.49
N LEU A 7 7.58 3.38 11.42
CA LEU A 7 6.92 2.10 11.21
C LEU A 7 7.32 1.56 9.84
N LYS A 8 7.86 0.34 9.84
CA LYS A 8 8.12 -0.45 8.64
C LYS A 8 7.35 -1.75 8.76
N ILE A 9 6.48 -2.05 7.80
CA ILE A 9 5.62 -3.24 7.84
C ILE A 9 5.54 -3.94 6.49
N GLU A 10 5.49 -5.26 6.54
CA GLU A 10 5.17 -6.11 5.39
C GLU A 10 3.92 -6.91 5.72
N ILE A 11 2.96 -6.92 4.79
CA ILE A 11 1.69 -7.62 4.92
C ILE A 11 1.51 -8.48 3.68
N GLU A 12 1.20 -9.75 3.88
CA GLU A 12 0.92 -10.69 2.81
C GLU A 12 -0.53 -11.17 2.86
N SER A 13 -1.06 -11.57 1.71
CA SER A 13 -2.41 -12.13 1.53
C SER A 13 -3.57 -11.18 1.89
N THR A 14 -3.30 -9.90 2.11
CA THR A 14 -4.32 -8.87 2.34
C THR A 14 -3.74 -7.49 2.08
N TYR A 15 -4.61 -6.49 1.98
CA TYR A 15 -4.22 -5.10 1.94
C TYR A 15 -5.12 -4.26 2.84
N ILE A 16 -4.57 -3.12 3.26
CA ILE A 16 -5.29 -2.06 3.95
C ILE A 16 -5.26 -0.88 2.99
N ASP A 17 -6.42 -0.31 2.67
CA ASP A 17 -6.48 0.82 1.74
C ASP A 17 -5.92 2.10 2.37
N GLY A 18 -5.67 3.12 1.55
CA GLY A 18 -5.08 4.37 1.99
C GLY A 18 -5.95 5.15 2.99
N TYR A 19 -7.27 5.02 2.95
CA TYR A 19 -8.17 5.67 3.90
C TYR A 19 -8.16 4.97 5.26
N GLN A 20 -8.07 3.65 5.26
CA GLN A 20 -7.94 2.85 6.47
C GLN A 20 -6.60 3.13 7.17
N TRP A 21 -5.51 3.19 6.40
CA TRP A 21 -4.20 3.57 6.92
C TRP A 21 -4.21 5.00 7.48
N GLU A 22 -4.75 5.96 6.74
CA GLU A 22 -4.92 7.36 7.18
C GLU A 22 -5.66 7.42 8.53
N THR A 23 -6.81 6.74 8.64
CA THR A 23 -7.58 6.65 9.89
C THR A 23 -6.78 6.06 11.04
N MET A 24 -6.01 4.99 10.82
CA MET A 24 -5.21 4.37 11.88
C MET A 24 -4.07 5.28 12.33
N ILE A 25 -3.40 5.94 11.38
CA ILE A 25 -2.24 6.79 11.67
C ILE A 25 -2.69 8.03 12.43
N GLU A 26 -3.76 8.69 11.98
CA GLU A 26 -4.27 9.89 12.62
C GLU A 26 -4.84 9.63 14.02
N ASN A 27 -5.44 8.45 14.27
CA ASN A 27 -6.02 8.16 15.58
C ASN A 27 -5.01 7.60 16.59
N TYR A 28 -4.02 6.82 16.13
CA TYR A 28 -3.19 6.01 17.03
C TYR A 28 -1.69 6.29 16.91
N LEU A 29 -1.21 6.79 15.77
CA LEU A 29 0.22 6.98 15.47
C LEU A 29 0.56 8.45 15.20
N LEU A 30 0.07 9.34 16.07
CA LEU A 30 0.21 10.81 15.94
C LEU A 30 1.64 11.31 15.77
N ASN A 31 2.64 10.57 16.28
CA ASN A 31 4.05 10.93 16.22
C ASN A 31 4.78 10.26 15.05
N LEU A 32 4.07 9.58 14.14
CA LEU A 32 4.68 8.85 13.04
C LEU A 32 5.21 9.81 11.97
N ILE A 33 6.53 9.82 11.81
CA ILE A 33 7.26 10.66 10.86
C ILE A 33 7.60 9.85 9.61
N MET A 34 7.92 8.57 9.77
CA MET A 34 8.28 7.69 8.67
C MET A 34 7.37 6.47 8.65
N PHE A 35 6.61 6.35 7.58
CA PHE A 35 5.81 5.17 7.31
C PHE A 35 6.32 4.47 6.05
N GLN A 36 6.69 3.21 6.19
CA GLN A 36 7.11 2.36 5.09
C GLN A 36 6.30 1.07 5.10
N PHE A 37 5.69 0.73 3.98
CA PHE A 37 4.98 -0.53 3.87
C PHE A 37 5.21 -1.23 2.54
N LYS A 38 4.97 -2.54 2.58
CA LYS A 38 4.74 -3.39 1.42
C LYS A 38 3.56 -4.30 1.73
N MET A 39 2.59 -4.34 0.84
CA MET A 39 1.43 -5.22 0.94
C MET A 39 1.34 -6.05 -0.33
N SER A 40 0.99 -7.33 -0.19
CA SER A 40 0.71 -8.20 -1.33
C SER A 40 -0.64 -8.90 -1.15
N THR A 41 -1.39 -9.04 -2.23
CA THR A 41 -2.65 -9.78 -2.22
C THR A 41 -2.92 -10.39 -3.60
N SER A 42 -3.66 -11.50 -3.61
CA SER A 42 -4.23 -12.06 -4.84
C SER A 42 -5.63 -11.49 -5.08
N LEU A 43 -5.94 -11.13 -6.33
CA LEU A 43 -7.32 -10.91 -6.76
C LEU A 43 -7.91 -12.22 -7.28
N SER A 44 -9.13 -12.54 -6.82
CA SER A 44 -9.91 -13.66 -7.35
C SER A 44 -10.38 -13.37 -8.78
N SER A 45 -10.31 -14.39 -9.64
CA SER A 45 -10.43 -14.40 -11.11
C SER A 45 -11.77 -13.94 -11.74
N ASN A 46 -12.56 -13.10 -11.09
CA ASN A 46 -13.67 -12.43 -11.76
C ASN A 46 -13.11 -11.25 -12.57
N GLN A 47 -12.59 -11.58 -13.76
CA GLN A 47 -11.79 -10.73 -14.66
C GLN A 47 -12.42 -9.38 -15.02
N GLN A 48 -13.72 -9.19 -14.84
CA GLN A 48 -14.41 -8.01 -15.36
C GLN A 48 -14.08 -6.69 -14.63
N ASN A 49 -13.49 -6.71 -13.43
CA ASN A 49 -13.28 -5.49 -12.62
C ASN A 49 -11.87 -5.34 -12.03
N GLU A 50 -10.84 -6.03 -12.54
CA GLU A 50 -9.50 -5.97 -11.94
C GLU A 50 -8.86 -4.57 -12.04
N GLU A 51 -8.93 -3.94 -13.21
CA GLU A 51 -8.43 -2.56 -13.40
C GLU A 51 -9.15 -1.57 -12.49
N GLN A 52 -10.49 -1.67 -12.40
CA GLN A 52 -11.27 -0.80 -11.52
C GLN A 52 -10.85 -0.96 -10.05
N LYS A 53 -10.61 -2.19 -9.59
CA LYS A 53 -10.12 -2.44 -8.22
C LYS A 53 -8.73 -1.85 -8.00
N ILE A 54 -7.84 -1.96 -8.99
CA ILE A 54 -6.50 -1.37 -8.93
C ILE A 54 -6.61 0.16 -8.84
N ASP A 55 -7.50 0.77 -9.62
CA ASP A 55 -7.75 2.21 -9.57
C ASP A 55 -8.33 2.64 -8.22
N GLU A 56 -9.27 1.87 -7.65
CA GLU A 56 -9.82 2.13 -6.32
C GLU A 56 -8.73 2.08 -5.24
N ILE A 57 -7.86 1.06 -5.28
CA ILE A 57 -6.69 0.96 -4.39
C ILE A 57 -5.80 2.20 -4.56
N LEU A 58 -5.40 2.54 -5.79
CA LEU A 58 -4.52 3.68 -6.04
C LEU A 58 -5.13 5.00 -5.60
N ASN A 59 -6.43 5.20 -5.85
CA ASN A 59 -7.13 6.42 -5.49
C ASN A 59 -7.20 6.62 -3.97
N SER A 60 -7.26 5.54 -3.19
CA SER A 60 -7.21 5.63 -1.72
C SER A 60 -5.89 6.21 -1.18
N PHE A 61 -4.78 6.08 -1.91
CA PHE A 61 -3.47 6.62 -1.53
C PHE A 61 -3.15 8.00 -2.16
N ARG A 62 -4.16 8.68 -2.74
CA ARG A 62 -4.01 10.00 -3.38
C ARG A 62 -4.62 11.14 -2.58
N SER A 63 -5.04 10.90 -1.33
CA SER A 63 -5.58 11.96 -0.48
C SER A 63 -4.50 13.00 -0.11
N HIS A 64 -4.95 14.17 0.35
CA HIS A 64 -4.07 15.24 0.86
C HIS A 64 -3.12 14.73 1.96
N PHE A 65 -3.58 13.76 2.77
CA PHE A 65 -2.77 13.10 3.79
C PHE A 65 -1.51 12.46 3.20
N TRP A 66 -1.65 11.67 2.13
CA TRP A 66 -0.53 10.96 1.51
C TRP A 66 0.39 11.89 0.73
N ILE A 67 -0.18 12.76 -0.09
CA ILE A 67 0.59 13.52 -1.10
C ILE A 67 1.21 14.79 -0.51
N GLU A 68 0.44 15.59 0.23
CA GLU A 68 0.86 16.92 0.66
C GLU A 68 1.36 16.92 2.10
N LYS A 69 0.62 16.31 3.03
CA LYS A 69 0.93 16.32 4.47
C LYS A 69 2.16 15.47 4.79
N HIS A 70 2.20 14.23 4.30
CA HIS A 70 3.26 13.27 4.65
C HIS A 70 4.26 13.00 3.52
N GLN A 71 3.90 13.27 2.27
CA GLN A 71 4.73 12.96 1.10
C GLN A 71 5.15 11.48 1.04
N TRP A 72 4.29 10.59 1.55
CA TRP A 72 4.50 9.15 1.50
C TRP A 72 3.93 8.62 0.18
N PHE A 73 4.74 8.70 -0.88
CA PHE A 73 4.34 8.26 -2.20
C PHE A 73 4.17 6.74 -2.25
N VAL A 74 3.06 6.29 -2.82
CA VAL A 74 2.71 4.88 -2.94
C VAL A 74 2.74 4.46 -4.41
N GLN A 75 3.32 3.29 -4.66
CA GLN A 75 3.32 2.64 -5.95
C GLN A 75 2.54 1.33 -5.87
N CYS A 76 1.80 1.03 -6.93
CA CYS A 76 1.12 -0.23 -7.13
C CYS A 76 1.75 -0.94 -8.33
N TYR A 77 2.06 -2.22 -8.18
CA TYR A 77 2.52 -3.11 -9.23
C TYR A 77 1.62 -4.34 -9.25
N TRP A 78 1.15 -4.74 -10.42
CA TRP A 78 0.26 -5.89 -10.55
C TRP A 78 0.63 -6.75 -11.75
N ILE A 79 0.42 -8.06 -11.61
CA ILE A 79 0.56 -9.05 -12.67
C ILE A 79 -0.81 -9.67 -12.86
N LEU A 80 -1.40 -9.46 -14.04
CA LEU A 80 -2.66 -10.09 -14.42
C LEU A 80 -2.38 -11.50 -14.94
N ALA A 81 -3.08 -12.49 -14.40
CA ALA A 81 -2.97 -13.87 -14.85
C ALA A 81 -4.34 -14.55 -14.86
N ASP A 82 -4.53 -15.51 -15.77
CA ASP A 82 -5.83 -16.15 -16.03
C ASP A 82 -6.45 -16.80 -14.78
N THR A 83 -5.62 -17.24 -13.83
CA THR A 83 -6.05 -17.98 -12.64
C THR A 83 -5.92 -17.20 -11.33
N SER A 84 -4.97 -16.26 -11.25
CA SER A 84 -4.76 -15.42 -10.07
C SER A 84 -3.90 -14.22 -10.42
N SER A 85 -4.46 -13.03 -10.25
CA SER A 85 -3.71 -11.78 -10.40
C SER A 85 -3.07 -11.42 -9.05
N ILE A 86 -1.79 -11.04 -9.07
CA ILE A 86 -1.05 -10.64 -7.86
C ILE A 86 -0.89 -9.13 -7.88
N ILE A 87 -1.21 -8.48 -6.76
CA ILE A 87 -1.02 -7.04 -6.55
C ILE A 87 0.01 -6.84 -5.44
N HIS A 88 0.91 -5.88 -5.68
CA HIS A 88 1.86 -5.35 -4.72
C HIS A 88 1.64 -3.85 -4.56
N VAL A 89 1.48 -3.37 -3.33
CA VAL A 89 1.34 -1.95 -3.00
C VAL A 89 2.42 -1.57 -1.99
N TYR A 90 3.17 -0.51 -2.24
CA TYR A 90 4.29 -0.14 -1.37
C TYR A 90 4.65 1.35 -1.41
N THR A 91 5.26 1.85 -0.34
CA THR A 91 5.78 3.22 -0.25
C THR A 91 7.15 3.38 -0.92
N LEU A 92 7.43 4.57 -1.44
CA LEU A 92 8.72 4.99 -1.98
C LEU A 92 9.51 5.88 -0.98
N PRO A 93 10.86 5.87 -1.01
CA PRO A 93 11.70 4.92 -1.75
C PRO A 93 11.57 3.51 -1.16
N TYR A 94 11.50 2.52 -2.05
CA TYR A 94 11.25 1.14 -1.68
C TYR A 94 12.35 0.58 -0.77
N ALA A 95 11.98 0.18 0.44
CA ALA A 95 12.95 -0.19 1.49
C ALA A 95 13.17 -1.70 1.65
N PHE A 96 12.62 -2.55 0.76
CA PHE A 96 12.73 -4.00 0.87
C PHE A 96 13.69 -4.53 -0.22
N SER A 97 14.81 -5.10 0.19
CA SER A 97 15.91 -5.51 -0.70
C SER A 97 15.50 -6.63 -1.69
N ASP A 98 14.53 -7.46 -1.30
CA ASP A 98 14.29 -8.76 -1.94
C ASP A 98 13.44 -8.71 -3.21
N PHE A 99 12.82 -7.57 -3.52
CA PHE A 99 11.96 -7.42 -4.71
C PHE A 99 12.73 -7.07 -5.99
N LEU A 100 14.06 -6.90 -5.89
CA LEU A 100 14.94 -6.63 -7.03
C LEU A 100 15.25 -7.89 -7.87
N LEU A 101 14.77 -9.08 -7.48
CA LEU A 101 15.09 -10.34 -8.16
C LEU A 101 14.17 -10.70 -9.34
N HIS A 102 13.15 -9.90 -9.65
CA HIS A 102 12.23 -10.16 -10.77
C HIS A 102 12.01 -8.95 -11.68
N ARG A 103 13.10 -8.29 -12.08
CA ARG A 103 13.07 -7.25 -13.11
C ARG A 103 13.52 -7.79 -14.47
#